data_AF-A0A1Y2LN46-F1
#
_entry.id   AF-A0A1Y2LN46-F1
#
_cell.length_a   1.000
_cell.length_b   1.000
_cell.length_c   1.000
_cell.angle_alpha   90.00
_cell.angle_beta   90.00
_cell.angle_gamma   90.00
#
_symmetry.space_group_name_H-M   'P 1'
#
loop_
_entity.id
_entity.type
_entity.pdbx_description
1 polymer ?
#
loop_
_entity_poly.entity_id
_entity_poly.type
_entity_poly.pdbx_seq_one_letter_code
_entity_poly.pdbx_strand_id
1 'polypeptide(L)'
;MDAYRAQVATAHKACTLRLYAALRELGLAVPEPKGAFYVYPSFHPYTKQLEALGIRTSKQLSRWLIEEFGVAALPGSVFGEEDVGVAGGRLRLRMATSYLYFKDQGERYVRGYELLSQSGTGSGELRLELLDEAVEAIGRAVARLKAQ
;
A
#
# COMPACT_ATOMS: atom_id res chain seq x y z
N MET A 1 20.99 16.54 13.61
CA MET A 1 19.58 16.50 13.17
C MET A 1 19.44 15.81 11.81
N ASP A 2 20.45 15.86 10.95
CA ASP A 2 20.36 15.35 9.57
C ASP A 2 20.38 13.81 9.46
N ALA A 3 21.11 13.10 10.32
CA ALA A 3 21.15 11.64 10.32
C ALA A 3 19.78 11.01 10.59
N TYR A 4 19.05 11.51 11.59
CA TYR A 4 17.70 11.04 11.91
C TYR A 4 16.73 11.24 10.73
N ARG A 5 16.74 12.43 10.11
CA ARG A 5 15.92 12.73 8.94
C ARG A 5 16.24 11.81 7.77
N ALA A 6 17.53 11.56 7.52
CA ALA A 6 17.98 10.65 6.46
C ALA A 6 17.53 9.21 6.72
N GLN A 7 17.68 8.71 7.95
CA GLN A 7 17.25 7.36 8.33
C GLN A 7 15.73 7.18 8.16
N VAL A 8 14.93 8.14 8.64
CA VAL A 8 13.47 8.12 8.49
C VAL A 8 13.07 8.16 7.01
N ALA A 9 13.71 9.02 6.22
CA ALA A 9 13.45 9.09 4.78
C ALA A 9 13.80 7.77 4.07
N THR A 10 14.91 7.13 4.45
CA THR A 10 15.29 5.81 3.92
C THR A 10 14.29 4.73 4.29
N ALA A 11 13.83 4.69 5.54
CA ALA A 11 12.82 3.73 5.99
C ALA A 11 11.49 3.89 5.21
N HIS A 12 11.00 5.12 5.06
CA HIS A 12 9.82 5.40 4.24
C HIS A 12 10.00 5.00 2.78
N LYS A 13 11.15 5.34 2.19
CA LYS A 13 11.47 5.01 0.80
C LYS A 13 11.50 3.50 0.59
N ALA A 14 12.18 2.76 1.46
CA ALA A 14 12.30 1.31 1.36
C ALA A 14 10.93 0.62 1.41
N CYS A 15 10.10 0.96 2.39
CA CYS A 15 8.75 0.38 2.50
C CYS A 15 7.86 0.75 1.32
N THR A 16 7.86 2.04 0.92
CA THR A 16 7.01 2.52 -0.18
C THR A 16 7.40 1.88 -1.51
N LEU A 17 8.70 1.73 -1.78
CA LEU A 17 9.17 1.08 -3.01
C LEU A 17 8.90 -0.43 -3.01
N ARG A 18 9.02 -1.12 -1.87
CA ARG A 18 8.65 -2.54 -1.75
C ARG A 18 7.16 -2.76 -1.98
N LEU A 19 6.29 -1.96 -1.35
CA LEU A 19 4.85 -2.05 -1.60
C LEU A 19 4.53 -1.75 -3.06
N TYR A 20 5.13 -0.70 -3.63
CA TYR A 20 4.96 -0.37 -5.05
C TYR A 20 5.33 -1.55 -5.96
N ALA A 21 6.49 -2.17 -5.76
CA ALA A 21 6.94 -3.31 -6.55
C ALA A 21 5.95 -4.49 -6.44
N ALA A 22 5.57 -4.86 -5.22
CA ALA A 22 4.61 -5.94 -4.98
C ALA A 22 3.25 -5.68 -5.66
N LEU A 23 2.71 -4.46 -5.56
CA LEU A 23 1.45 -4.10 -6.22
C LEU A 23 1.54 -4.18 -7.74
N ARG A 24 2.69 -3.80 -8.32
CA ARG A 24 2.94 -3.92 -9.77
C ARG A 24 3.03 -5.37 -10.21
N GLU A 25 3.69 -6.23 -9.44
CA GLU A 25 3.77 -7.67 -9.69
C GLU A 25 2.39 -8.35 -9.61
N LEU A 26 1.52 -7.85 -8.73
CA LEU A 26 0.11 -8.24 -8.66
C LEU A 26 -0.72 -7.73 -9.84
N GLY A 27 -0.13 -7.05 -10.83
CA GLY A 27 -0.82 -6.59 -12.05
C GLY A 27 -1.65 -5.32 -11.86
N LEU A 28 -1.47 -4.60 -10.75
CA LEU A 28 -2.18 -3.34 -10.51
C LEU A 28 -1.53 -2.19 -11.28
N ALA A 29 -2.34 -1.20 -11.65
CA ALA A 29 -1.85 0.05 -12.22
C ALA A 29 -1.43 0.97 -11.07
N VAL A 30 -0.13 1.21 -10.90
CA VAL A 30 0.41 2.01 -9.79
C VAL A 30 1.38 3.04 -10.34
N PRO A 31 1.17 4.35 -10.11
CA PRO A 31 2.17 5.37 -10.42
C PRO A 31 3.44 5.15 -9.60
N GLU A 32 4.61 5.35 -10.22
CA GLU A 32 5.89 5.23 -9.54
C GLU A 32 6.01 6.30 -8.42
N PRO A 33 6.23 5.90 -7.16
CA PRO A 33 6.34 6.86 -6.07
C PRO A 33 7.67 7.61 -6.14
N LYS A 34 7.60 8.95 -6.25
CA LYS A 34 8.79 9.82 -6.24
C LYS A 34 9.19 10.33 -4.85
N GLY A 35 8.36 10.06 -3.84
CA GLY A 35 8.57 10.46 -2.46
C GLY A 35 7.32 10.17 -1.61
N ALA A 36 7.28 10.74 -0.41
CA ALA A 36 6.21 10.53 0.57
C ALA A 36 6.09 9.06 1.08
N PHE A 37 4.98 8.77 1.75
CA PHE A 37 4.71 7.52 2.48
C PHE A 37 3.31 6.99 2.12
N TYR A 38 2.98 7.04 0.83
CA TYR A 38 1.74 6.47 0.29
C TYR A 38 1.90 6.09 -1.18
N VAL A 39 1.06 5.15 -1.63
CA VAL A 39 0.92 4.73 -3.03
C VAL A 39 -0.53 4.85 -3.48
N TYR A 40 -0.75 4.98 -4.79
CA TYR A 40 -2.07 5.12 -5.41
C TYR A 40 -2.36 3.99 -6.43
N PRO A 41 -2.51 2.74 -5.99
CA PRO A 41 -2.89 1.66 -6.90
C PRO A 41 -4.32 1.85 -7.42
N SER A 42 -4.50 1.59 -8.69
CA SER A 42 -5.79 1.38 -9.33
C SER A 42 -5.98 -0.09 -9.67
N PHE A 43 -7.14 -0.61 -9.25
CA PHE A 43 -7.61 -1.97 -9.56
C PHE A 43 -8.34 -2.02 -10.92
N HIS A 44 -8.26 -0.95 -11.73
CA HIS A 44 -8.84 -0.92 -13.07
C HIS A 44 -8.47 -2.11 -13.98
N PRO A 45 -7.25 -2.70 -13.94
CA PRO A 45 -6.96 -3.93 -14.68
C PRO A 45 -7.90 -5.10 -14.35
N TYR A 46 -8.55 -5.09 -13.18
CA TYR A 46 -9.52 -6.09 -12.71
C TYR A 46 -10.97 -5.60 -12.76
N THR A 47 -11.28 -4.60 -13.59
CA THR A 47 -12.63 -3.98 -13.65
C THR A 47 -13.74 -5.02 -13.87
N LYS A 48 -13.57 -5.95 -14.81
CA LYS A 48 -14.62 -6.94 -15.13
C LYS A 48 -14.94 -7.83 -13.92
N GLN A 49 -13.92 -8.30 -13.21
CA GLN A 49 -14.05 -9.20 -12.07
C GLN A 49 -14.61 -8.47 -10.84
N LEU A 50 -14.21 -7.21 -10.64
CA LEU A 50 -14.81 -6.36 -9.62
C LEU A 50 -16.29 -6.08 -9.91
N GLU A 51 -16.66 -5.81 -11.16
CA GLU A 51 -18.05 -5.58 -11.53
C GLU A 51 -18.93 -6.82 -11.37
N ALA A 52 -18.38 -8.02 -11.60
CA ALA A 52 -19.04 -9.30 -11.31
C ALA A 52 -19.30 -9.50 -9.81
N LEU A 53 -18.42 -8.96 -8.95
CA LEU A 53 -18.62 -8.88 -7.50
C LEU A 53 -19.55 -7.72 -7.06
N GLY A 54 -20.10 -6.95 -7.99
CA GLY A 54 -20.92 -5.77 -7.70
C GLY A 54 -20.11 -4.52 -7.28
N ILE A 55 -18.78 -4.57 -7.35
CA ILE A 55 -17.88 -3.49 -6.96
C ILE A 55 -17.64 -2.58 -8.17
N ARG A 56 -18.15 -1.36 -8.10
CA ARG A 56 -18.07 -0.37 -9.19
C ARG A 56 -17.37 0.93 -8.79
N THR A 57 -17.09 1.11 -7.50
CA THR A 57 -16.57 2.37 -6.94
C THR A 57 -15.44 2.12 -5.96
N SER A 58 -14.62 3.14 -5.74
CA SER A 58 -13.47 3.08 -4.84
C SER A 58 -13.92 2.88 -3.39
N LYS A 59 -15.09 3.42 -3.02
CA LYS A 59 -15.72 3.19 -1.70
C LYS A 59 -16.10 1.72 -1.51
N GLN A 60 -16.73 1.10 -2.50
CA GLN A 60 -17.08 -0.32 -2.45
C GLN A 60 -15.82 -1.19 -2.43
N LEU A 61 -14.81 -0.85 -3.23
CA LEU A 61 -13.53 -1.56 -3.25
C LEU A 61 -12.80 -1.47 -1.91
N SER A 62 -12.70 -0.27 -1.33
CA SER A 62 -12.12 -0.03 -0.01
C SER A 62 -12.83 -0.86 1.06
N ARG A 63 -14.18 -0.86 1.04
CA ARG A 63 -15.00 -1.63 1.96
C ARG A 63 -14.79 -3.15 1.82
N TRP A 64 -14.79 -3.65 0.59
CA TRP A 64 -14.54 -5.06 0.30
C TRP A 64 -13.16 -5.52 0.77
N LEU A 65 -12.12 -4.70 0.56
CA LEU A 65 -10.76 -5.03 1.01
C LEU A 65 -10.64 -5.13 2.53
N ILE A 66 -11.27 -4.24 3.29
CA ILE A 66 -11.21 -4.30 4.75
C ILE A 66 -12.07 -5.44 5.31
N GLU A 67 -13.29 -5.63 4.79
CA GLU A 67 -14.22 -6.65 5.28
C GLU A 67 -13.73 -8.08 4.98
N GLU A 68 -13.17 -8.32 3.79
CA GLU A 68 -12.80 -9.67 3.35
C GLU A 68 -11.31 -10.02 3.55
N PHE A 69 -10.43 -9.01 3.57
CA PHE A 69 -8.97 -9.23 3.59
C PHE A 69 -8.24 -8.48 4.69
N GLY A 70 -8.93 -7.68 5.50
CA GLY A 70 -8.29 -6.89 6.57
C GLY A 70 -7.45 -5.72 6.06
N VAL A 71 -7.59 -5.30 4.79
CA VAL A 71 -6.80 -4.22 4.19
C VAL A 71 -7.56 -2.90 4.24
N ALA A 72 -7.15 -2.02 5.13
CA ALA A 72 -7.69 -0.66 5.21
C ALA A 72 -6.99 0.26 4.19
N ALA A 73 -7.75 0.83 3.27
CA ALA A 73 -7.26 1.82 2.30
C ALA A 73 -8.30 2.90 2.05
N LEU A 74 -7.86 4.13 1.79
CA LEU A 74 -8.78 5.24 1.55
C LEU A 74 -9.27 5.22 0.10
N PRO A 75 -10.58 5.36 -0.14
CA PRO A 75 -11.13 5.38 -1.49
C PRO A 75 -10.67 6.63 -2.25
N GLY A 76 -10.23 6.48 -3.51
CA GLY A 76 -9.77 7.61 -4.34
C GLY A 76 -10.81 8.73 -4.48
N SER A 77 -12.11 8.39 -4.41
CA SER A 77 -13.20 9.37 -4.50
C SER A 77 -13.17 10.45 -3.40
N VAL A 78 -12.61 10.17 -2.21
CA VAL A 78 -12.47 11.23 -1.18
C VAL A 78 -11.34 12.23 -1.50
N PHE A 79 -10.54 11.94 -2.53
CA PHE A 79 -9.50 12.81 -3.07
C PHE A 79 -9.87 13.39 -4.45
N GLY A 80 -11.13 13.26 -4.87
CA GLY A 80 -11.59 13.70 -6.18
C GLY A 80 -11.19 12.78 -7.35
N GLU A 81 -10.79 11.54 -7.06
CA GLU A 81 -10.48 10.55 -8.09
C GLU A 81 -11.76 9.79 -8.49
N GLU A 82 -12.43 10.33 -9.50
CA GLU A 82 -13.53 9.70 -10.21
C GLU A 82 -13.14 9.43 -11.66
N ASP A 83 -13.96 8.70 -12.41
CA ASP A 83 -13.72 8.42 -13.83
C ASP A 83 -13.87 9.66 -14.73
N VAL A 84 -14.18 10.82 -14.14
CA VAL A 84 -14.26 12.12 -14.83
C VAL A 84 -12.86 12.68 -15.19
N GLY A 85 -11.78 12.03 -14.72
CA GLY A 85 -10.39 12.44 -14.99
C GLY A 85 -9.54 11.32 -15.60
N VAL A 86 -8.78 10.63 -14.74
CA VAL A 86 -7.83 9.58 -15.16
C VAL A 86 -8.54 8.24 -15.27
N ALA A 87 -8.34 7.52 -16.38
CA ALA A 87 -8.88 6.17 -16.56
C ALA A 87 -8.55 5.27 -15.35
N GLY A 88 -9.58 4.63 -14.79
CA GLY A 88 -9.44 3.79 -13.60
C GLY A 88 -9.46 4.55 -12.27
N GLY A 89 -9.82 5.84 -12.27
CA GLY A 89 -9.98 6.67 -11.07
C GLY A 89 -11.03 6.10 -10.12
N ARG A 90 -12.17 5.61 -10.63
CA ARG A 90 -13.23 5.03 -9.80
C ARG A 90 -12.82 3.75 -9.07
N LEU A 91 -11.68 3.13 -9.40
CA LEU A 91 -11.15 1.92 -8.73
C LEU A 91 -9.77 2.17 -8.10
N ARG A 92 -9.44 3.43 -7.82
CA ARG A 92 -8.19 3.83 -7.19
C ARG A 92 -8.33 3.94 -5.68
N LEU A 93 -7.25 3.60 -4.98
CA LEU A 93 -7.14 3.69 -3.53
C LEU A 93 -5.86 4.45 -3.17
N ARG A 94 -5.91 5.20 -2.07
CA ARG A 94 -4.72 5.74 -1.42
C ARG A 94 -4.35 4.82 -0.26
N MET A 95 -3.18 4.20 -0.35
CA MET A 95 -2.64 3.31 0.69
C MET A 95 -1.46 3.99 1.39
N ALA A 96 -1.56 4.21 2.69
CA ALA A 96 -0.48 4.78 3.49
C ALA A 96 0.51 3.67 3.91
N THR A 97 1.80 3.94 3.79
CA THR A 97 2.87 2.98 4.11
C THR A 97 3.50 3.23 5.48
N SER A 98 3.25 4.40 6.09
CA SER A 98 3.83 4.82 7.37
C SER A 98 3.38 4.01 8.59
N TYR A 99 2.33 3.20 8.45
CA TYR A 99 1.80 2.32 9.50
C TYR A 99 2.26 0.86 9.35
N LEU A 100 3.10 0.55 8.36
CA LEU A 100 3.56 -0.81 8.07
C LEU A 100 4.92 -1.14 8.71
N TYR A 101 5.34 -0.36 9.70
CA TYR A 101 6.62 -0.56 10.41
C TYR A 101 6.46 -1.27 11.74
N PHE A 102 5.39 -0.94 12.46
CA PHE A 102 5.15 -1.35 13.84
C PHE A 102 3.66 -1.54 14.05
N LYS A 103 3.29 -2.57 14.81
CA LYS A 103 1.90 -2.92 15.11
C LYS A 103 1.22 -1.90 16.01
N ASP A 104 1.99 -1.30 16.90
CA ASP A 104 1.51 -0.36 17.90
C ASP A 104 2.64 0.59 18.34
N GLN A 105 2.28 1.54 19.22
CA GLN A 105 3.23 2.51 19.74
C GLN A 105 4.30 1.86 20.62
N GLY A 106 3.96 0.82 21.39
CA GLY A 106 4.88 0.15 22.30
C GLY A 106 6.01 -0.54 21.53
N GLU A 107 5.67 -1.27 20.47
CA GLU A 107 6.66 -1.85 19.57
C GLU A 107 7.54 -0.78 18.93
N ARG A 108 6.94 0.33 18.46
CA ARG A 108 7.72 1.45 17.91
C ARG A 108 8.73 2.00 18.92
N TYR A 109 8.36 2.12 20.20
CA TYR A 109 9.28 2.58 21.24
C TYR A 109 10.44 1.61 21.45
N VAL A 110 10.20 0.30 21.39
CA VAL A 110 11.21 -0.73 21.60
C VAL A 110 12.13 -0.90 20.37
N ARG A 111 11.55 -1.02 19.17
CA ARG A 111 12.26 -1.39 17.93
C ARG A 111 12.62 -0.20 17.04
N GLY A 112 12.05 0.98 17.29
CA GLY A 112 12.16 2.13 16.37
C GLY A 112 13.59 2.58 16.13
N TYR A 113 14.40 2.65 17.18
CA TYR A 113 15.81 3.03 17.05
C TYR A 113 16.60 2.01 16.23
N GLU A 114 16.40 0.72 16.48
CA GLU A 114 17.06 -0.36 15.75
C GLU A 114 16.73 -0.30 14.26
N LEU A 115 15.45 -0.19 13.91
CA LEU A 115 14.99 -0.08 12.51
C LEU A 115 15.62 1.13 11.79
N LEU A 116 15.68 2.28 12.46
CA LEU A 116 16.31 3.48 11.90
C LEU A 116 17.83 3.33 11.76
N SER A 117 18.49 2.66 12.71
CA SER A 117 19.93 2.41 12.65
C SER A 117 20.30 1.51 11.44
N GLN A 118 19.49 0.48 11.17
CA GLN A 118 19.64 -0.40 10.01
C GLN A 118 19.37 0.33 8.68
N SER A 119 18.49 1.33 8.70
CA SER A 119 18.19 2.15 7.51
C SER A 119 19.37 3.04 7.10
N GLY A 120 20.31 3.34 8.01
CA GLY A 120 21.44 4.24 7.75
C GLY A 120 22.72 3.55 7.26
N THR A 121 22.86 2.23 7.44
CA THR A 121 24.13 1.50 7.20
C THR A 121 24.23 0.89 5.80
N GLY A 122 23.20 1.02 4.95
CA GLY A 122 23.24 0.64 3.54
C GLY A 122 23.43 -0.85 3.23
N SER A 123 23.41 -1.73 4.24
CA SER A 123 23.86 -3.12 4.10
C SER A 123 22.86 -4.19 4.56
N GLY A 124 21.69 -3.80 5.11
CA GLY A 124 20.64 -4.74 5.52
C GLY A 124 19.29 -4.40 4.89
N GLU A 125 18.61 -5.42 4.36
CA GLU A 125 17.20 -5.30 3.98
C GLU A 125 16.36 -5.07 5.26
N LEU A 126 15.57 -4.00 5.29
CA LEU A 126 14.71 -3.70 6.44
C LEU A 126 13.67 -4.80 6.59
N ARG A 127 13.63 -5.46 7.75
CA ARG A 127 12.54 -6.39 8.05
C ARG A 127 11.27 -5.60 8.35
N LEU A 128 10.23 -5.80 7.54
CA LEU A 128 8.97 -5.06 7.60
C LEU A 128 7.80 -6.06 7.61
N GLU A 129 7.61 -6.75 8.73
CA GLU A 129 6.65 -7.86 8.86
C GLU A 129 5.22 -7.45 8.48
N LEU A 130 4.77 -6.27 8.92
CA LEU A 130 3.44 -5.75 8.57
C LEU A 130 3.31 -5.38 7.08
N LEU A 131 4.41 -4.99 6.43
CA LEU A 131 4.39 -4.79 4.99
C LEU A 131 4.19 -6.13 4.28
N ASP A 132 4.90 -7.17 4.72
CA ASP A 132 4.80 -8.50 4.14
C ASP A 132 3.38 -9.06 4.32
N GLU A 133 2.79 -8.93 5.52
CA GLU A 133 1.38 -9.29 5.79
C GLU A 133 0.40 -8.50 4.90
N ALA A 134 0.63 -7.20 4.71
CA ALA A 134 -0.21 -6.38 3.83
C ALA A 134 -0.11 -6.81 2.36
N VAL A 135 1.10 -7.12 1.88
CA VAL A 135 1.32 -7.62 0.52
C VAL A 135 0.62 -8.97 0.32
N GLU A 136 0.74 -9.89 1.28
CA GLU A 136 0.04 -11.17 1.23
C GLU A 136 -1.49 -10.99 1.21
N ALA A 137 -2.03 -10.10 2.04
CA ALA A 137 -3.46 -9.82 2.10
C ALA A 137 -4.00 -9.27 0.76
N ILE A 138 -3.28 -8.33 0.15
CA ILE A 138 -3.63 -7.81 -1.18
C ILE A 138 -3.45 -8.90 -2.25
N GLY A 139 -2.43 -9.75 -2.12
CA GLY A 139 -2.22 -10.91 -2.98
C GLY A 139 -3.40 -11.87 -2.96
N ARG A 140 -3.97 -12.17 -1.79
CA ARG A 140 -5.21 -12.97 -1.65
C ARG A 140 -6.40 -12.30 -2.31
N ALA A 141 -6.55 -10.98 -2.19
CA ALA A 141 -7.61 -10.23 -2.85
C ALA A 141 -7.51 -10.34 -4.38
N VAL A 142 -6.31 -10.16 -4.93
CA VAL A 142 -6.05 -10.31 -6.37
C VAL A 142 -6.24 -11.74 -6.84
N ALA A 143 -5.83 -12.74 -6.05
CA ALA A 143 -6.08 -14.14 -6.37
C ALA A 143 -7.58 -14.45 -6.46
N ARG A 144 -8.40 -13.90 -5.55
CA ARG A 144 -9.87 -14.04 -5.62
C ARG A 144 -10.46 -13.40 -6.88
N LEU A 145 -9.91 -12.26 -7.33
CA LEU A 145 -10.34 -11.63 -8.58
C LEU A 145 -9.95 -12.47 -9.80
N LYS A 146 -8.79 -13.13 -9.79
CA LYS A 146 -8.32 -13.97 -10.92
C LYS A 146 -9.07 -15.30 -11.05
N ALA A 147 -9.71 -15.76 -9.99
CA ALA A 147 -10.46 -17.03 -9.97
C ALA A 147 -11.92 -16.91 -10.48
N GLN A 148 -12.34 -15.71 -10.89
CA GLN A 148 -13.68 -15.39 -11.40
C GLN A 148 -13.74 -15.42 -12.92
#